data_AF-A0A7R7HEG3-F1
#
_entry.id   AF-A0A7R7HEG3-F1
#
_cell.length_a   1.000
_cell.length_b   1.000
_cell.length_c   1.000
_cell.angle_alpha   90.00
_cell.angle_beta   90.00
_cell.angle_gamma   90.00
#
_symmetry.space_group_name_H-M   'P 1'
#
loop_
_entity.id
_entity.type
_entity.pdbx_description
1 polymer ?
#
loop_
_entity_poly.entity_id
_entity_poly.type
_entity_poly.pdbx_seq_one_letter_code
_entity_poly.pdbx_strand_id
1 'polypeptide(L)'
;MSSLALRLHKQSVQTSMGAVATLQQVANESGDAVTRGRRIDVTIPANAGSRAYSVGVEPGRWLVEATLPSGEVISKEVAVASGEHLPVTLQSVEHSPHEWLGLQYLVGNVEGAETLRRLSAKDVVVSTGLESTGRHARARTDQPTVRIWQSALRAAEAWRNILSPDTAPLASLAPAWQDSSEATWLYQVDAAHQRQFGLVEWLGERFAVSLPLPWQGVGTDERVPVQMMVRMEPRQNDIRIGVVVEDPDFAPMAGLMSASALPKAAIAVRQARHMLYEKVRNPLGAAAGGYVLLAAGDLEEASWHDWVDNLANWFPHIPDGAILKASLRLRFPRDKNSGEEARASLLDAFDRGVPFYSAGVSWLLDGLTQFADDPGVEEKMKIVHRIALRLDLSQAFTVVRISDRTQR
;
A
#
# COMPACT_ATOMS: atom_id res chain seq x y z
N MET A 1 -32.48 20.08 -0.25
CA MET A 1 -31.69 18.86 -0.56
C MET A 1 -31.20 18.30 0.76
N SER A 2 -31.33 17.00 0.99
CA SER A 2 -30.79 16.35 2.19
C SER A 2 -29.35 15.89 1.95
N SER A 3 -28.57 15.71 3.01
CA SER A 3 -27.20 15.20 2.89
C SER A 3 -26.76 14.40 4.10
N LEU A 4 -25.86 13.44 3.88
CA LEU A 4 -25.12 12.76 4.94
C LEU A 4 -23.71 13.34 5.03
N ALA A 5 -23.28 13.72 6.24
CA ALA A 5 -21.90 14.12 6.50
C ALA A 5 -21.14 12.94 7.15
N LEU A 6 -20.42 12.18 6.32
CA LEU A 6 -19.79 10.93 6.70
C LEU A 6 -18.36 11.12 7.20
N ARG A 7 -17.99 10.42 8.28
CA ARG A 7 -16.59 10.32 8.74
C ARG A 7 -16.32 8.99 9.43
N LEU A 8 -15.08 8.52 9.31
CA LEU A 8 -14.55 7.45 10.14
C LEU A 8 -13.84 8.06 11.37
N HIS A 9 -14.25 7.69 12.58
CA HIS A 9 -13.58 8.14 13.78
C HIS A 9 -12.32 7.30 14.05
N LYS A 10 -11.16 7.96 14.06
CA LYS A 10 -9.87 7.41 14.50
C LYS A 10 -9.15 8.50 15.29
N GLN A 11 -8.67 8.17 16.49
CA GLN A 11 -8.09 9.17 17.41
C GLN A 11 -6.69 9.65 16.95
N SER A 12 -5.86 8.74 16.44
CA SER A 12 -4.45 9.02 16.11
C SER A 12 -4.13 9.07 14.62
N VAL A 13 -5.17 9.16 13.77
CA VAL A 13 -5.00 9.14 12.32
C VAL A 13 -5.79 10.29 11.73
N GLN A 14 -5.13 11.08 10.89
CA GLN A 14 -5.75 12.14 10.11
C GLN A 14 -5.48 11.89 8.62
N THR A 15 -6.52 11.55 7.87
CA THR A 15 -6.42 11.30 6.43
C THR A 15 -7.70 11.74 5.72
N SER A 16 -7.54 12.18 4.47
CA SER A 16 -8.64 12.51 3.56
C SER A 16 -9.43 11.28 3.09
N MET A 17 -8.86 10.07 3.20
CA MET A 17 -9.44 8.82 2.69
C MET A 17 -9.33 7.67 3.71
N GLY A 18 -9.95 7.79 4.88
CA GLY A 18 -9.91 6.73 5.90
C GLY A 18 -10.58 5.41 5.51
N ALA A 19 -11.64 5.46 4.71
CA ALA A 19 -12.39 4.28 4.27
C ALA A 19 -13.18 4.58 3.01
N VAL A 20 -13.70 3.53 2.39
CA VAL A 20 -14.67 3.65 1.29
C VAL A 20 -16.03 3.23 1.75
N ALA A 21 -16.98 4.15 1.68
CA ALA A 21 -18.36 3.95 2.03
C ALA A 21 -19.22 3.67 0.79
N THR A 22 -19.98 2.59 0.83
CA THR A 22 -21.12 2.32 -0.05
C THR A 22 -22.38 2.75 0.68
N LEU A 23 -23.17 3.62 0.06
CA LEU A 23 -24.48 4.04 0.54
C LEU A 23 -25.54 3.38 -0.32
N GLN A 24 -26.45 2.64 0.30
CA GLN A 24 -27.57 2.00 -0.37
C GLN A 24 -28.89 2.45 0.24
N GLN A 25 -29.78 3.00 -0.57
CA GLN A 25 -31.12 3.34 -0.11
C GLN A 25 -31.92 2.04 0.11
N VAL A 26 -32.40 1.83 1.32
CA VAL A 26 -33.18 0.64 1.70
C VAL A 26 -34.67 0.95 1.77
N ALA A 27 -35.05 2.19 2.06
CA ALA A 27 -36.45 2.64 2.03
C ALA A 27 -36.58 4.10 1.58
N ASN A 28 -37.73 4.45 1.00
CA ASN A 28 -38.10 5.84 0.67
C ASN A 28 -38.53 6.61 1.94
N GLU A 29 -38.92 7.88 1.77
CA GLU A 29 -39.41 8.74 2.87
C GLU A 29 -40.68 8.19 3.56
N SER A 30 -41.54 7.52 2.80
CA SER A 30 -42.76 6.86 3.31
C SER A 30 -42.49 5.56 4.07
N GLY A 31 -41.24 5.07 4.05
CA GLY A 31 -40.82 3.84 4.72
C GLY A 31 -40.90 2.58 3.87
N ASP A 32 -41.37 2.69 2.62
CA ASP A 32 -41.49 1.57 1.69
C ASP A 32 -40.11 1.09 1.23
N ALA A 33 -39.91 -0.22 1.22
CA ALA A 33 -38.66 -0.82 0.78
C ALA A 33 -38.38 -0.51 -0.70
N VAL A 34 -37.13 -0.13 -1.03
CA VAL A 34 -36.73 0.16 -2.41
C VAL A 34 -35.93 -1.01 -2.98
N THR A 35 -36.47 -1.70 -3.99
CA THR A 35 -35.86 -2.91 -4.56
C THR A 35 -34.65 -2.63 -5.46
N ARG A 36 -34.56 -1.41 -6.00
CA ARG A 36 -33.40 -0.88 -6.75
C ARG A 36 -33.03 0.50 -6.23
N GLY A 37 -32.72 0.55 -4.93
CA GLY A 37 -32.28 1.78 -4.29
C GLY A 37 -31.05 2.36 -4.97
N ARG A 38 -30.93 3.69 -4.93
CA ARG A 38 -29.73 4.36 -5.40
C ARG A 38 -28.53 3.86 -4.59
N ARG A 39 -27.45 3.53 -5.30
CA ARG A 39 -26.15 3.17 -4.72
C ARG A 39 -25.17 4.31 -4.99
N ILE A 40 -24.43 4.73 -3.97
CA ILE A 40 -23.42 5.78 -4.07
C ILE A 40 -22.15 5.29 -3.36
N ASP A 41 -21.04 5.24 -4.09
CA ASP A 41 -19.75 4.87 -3.53
C ASP A 41 -18.92 6.14 -3.33
N VAL A 42 -18.39 6.35 -2.12
CA VAL A 42 -17.63 7.55 -1.75
C VAL A 42 -16.44 7.21 -0.85
N THR A 43 -15.38 7.99 -0.96
CA THR A 43 -14.26 7.97 0.00
C THR A 43 -14.56 8.91 1.16
N ILE A 44 -14.39 8.43 2.40
CA ILE A 44 -14.65 9.22 3.61
C ILE A 44 -13.36 9.41 4.40
N PRO A 45 -13.14 10.57 5.06
CA PRO A 45 -11.92 10.81 5.83
C PRO A 45 -11.91 10.01 7.14
N ALA A 46 -10.72 9.69 7.65
CA ALA A 46 -10.52 9.25 9.03
C ALA A 46 -9.87 10.35 9.84
N ASN A 47 -10.50 10.73 10.95
CA ASN A 47 -10.00 11.76 11.86
C ASN A 47 -10.71 11.71 13.23
N ALA A 48 -10.18 12.46 14.19
CA ALA A 48 -10.74 12.59 15.54
C ALA A 48 -12.03 13.44 15.59
N GLY A 49 -12.41 14.12 14.51
CA GLY A 49 -13.73 14.76 14.39
C GLY A 49 -13.80 16.07 13.60
N SER A 50 -12.70 16.56 13.04
CA SER A 50 -12.62 17.87 12.40
C SER A 50 -13.18 17.95 10.97
N ARG A 51 -13.25 16.83 10.23
CA ARG A 51 -13.64 16.83 8.81
C ARG A 51 -14.58 15.67 8.47
N ALA A 52 -15.63 15.95 7.69
CA ALA A 52 -16.55 14.96 7.15
C ALA A 52 -16.72 15.15 5.65
N TYR A 53 -17.05 14.07 4.93
CA TYR A 53 -17.42 14.13 3.52
C TYR A 53 -18.93 14.26 3.39
N SER A 54 -19.40 15.31 2.73
CA SER A 54 -20.84 15.53 2.51
C SER A 54 -21.28 14.90 1.20
N VAL A 55 -22.32 14.08 1.26
CA VAL A 55 -22.95 13.46 0.09
C VAL A 55 -24.44 13.80 0.07
N GLY A 56 -24.91 14.34 -1.06
CA GLY A 56 -26.33 14.62 -1.27
C GLY A 56 -27.12 13.33 -1.44
N VAL A 57 -28.20 13.17 -0.68
CA VAL A 57 -29.05 11.97 -0.70
C VAL A 57 -30.52 12.36 -0.75
N GLU A 58 -31.34 11.42 -1.20
CA GLU A 58 -32.80 11.54 -1.11
C GLU A 58 -33.27 11.18 0.31
N PRO A 59 -34.39 11.77 0.77
CA PRO A 59 -35.00 11.39 2.04
C PRO A 59 -35.39 9.90 2.06
N GLY A 60 -35.26 9.26 3.23
CA GLY A 60 -35.52 7.84 3.41
C GLY A 60 -34.50 7.14 4.29
N ARG A 61 -34.49 5.81 4.28
CA ARG A 61 -33.53 5.00 5.05
C ARG A 61 -32.40 4.54 4.16
N TRP A 62 -31.18 4.64 4.69
CA TRP A 62 -29.94 4.33 4.02
C TRP A 62 -29.09 3.40 4.87
N LEU A 63 -28.55 2.37 4.23
CA LEU A 63 -27.47 1.55 4.77
C LEU A 63 -26.13 2.14 4.33
N VAL A 64 -25.27 2.45 5.28
CA VAL A 64 -23.91 2.97 5.05
C VAL A 64 -22.92 1.89 5.44
N GLU A 65 -22.20 1.33 4.46
CA GLU A 65 -21.16 0.32 4.68
C GLU A 65 -19.80 0.88 4.31
N ALA A 66 -18.90 1.04 5.28
CA ALA A 66 -17.52 1.48 5.06
C ALA A 66 -16.54 0.32 5.14
N THR A 67 -15.76 0.12 4.08
CA THR A 67 -14.61 -0.80 4.05
C THR A 67 -13.32 -0.01 4.23
N LEU A 68 -12.54 -0.35 5.25
CA LEU A 68 -11.23 0.23 5.50
C LEU A 68 -10.16 -0.45 4.62
N PRO A 69 -8.99 0.18 4.39
CA PRO A 69 -7.90 -0.46 3.67
C PRO A 69 -7.40 -1.74 4.34
N SER A 70 -7.51 -1.84 5.68
CA SER A 70 -7.27 -3.07 6.44
C SER A 70 -8.22 -4.23 6.10
N GLY A 71 -9.31 -3.97 5.39
CA GLY A 71 -10.36 -4.94 5.07
C GLY A 71 -11.51 -4.97 6.09
N GLU A 72 -11.42 -4.23 7.20
CA GLU A 72 -12.52 -4.09 8.15
C GLU A 72 -13.75 -3.47 7.48
N VAL A 73 -14.94 -4.02 7.74
CA VAL A 73 -16.22 -3.50 7.24
C VAL A 73 -17.07 -3.01 8.42
N ILE A 74 -17.51 -1.76 8.35
CA ILE A 74 -18.37 -1.10 9.33
C ILE A 74 -19.71 -0.79 8.66
N SER A 75 -20.82 -1.18 9.27
CA SER A 75 -22.16 -0.93 8.72
C SER A 75 -23.03 -0.12 9.69
N LYS A 76 -23.80 0.82 9.16
CA LYS A 76 -24.73 1.66 9.93
C LYS A 76 -25.95 2.05 9.10
N GLU A 77 -27.15 1.76 9.62
CA GLU A 77 -28.39 2.25 9.03
C GLU A 77 -28.73 3.64 9.60
N VAL A 78 -29.19 4.54 8.73
CA VAL A 78 -29.60 5.91 9.07
C VAL A 78 -30.90 6.29 8.36
N ALA A 79 -31.76 7.05 9.03
CA ALA A 79 -32.93 7.66 8.44
C ALA A 79 -32.65 9.14 8.20
N VAL A 80 -32.97 9.64 7.00
CA VAL A 80 -32.71 11.01 6.58
C VAL A 80 -34.03 11.67 6.20
N ALA A 81 -34.39 12.75 6.89
CA ALA A 81 -35.58 13.54 6.58
C ALA A 81 -35.33 14.54 5.45
N SER A 82 -36.40 15.06 4.87
CA SER A 82 -36.32 16.11 3.84
C SER A 82 -35.65 17.39 4.36
N GLY A 83 -34.61 17.84 3.65
CA GLY A 83 -33.81 19.00 4.02
C GLY A 83 -32.82 18.78 5.17
N GLU A 84 -32.72 17.55 5.69
CA GLU A 84 -31.83 17.25 6.81
C GLU A 84 -30.37 17.12 6.37
N HIS A 85 -29.47 17.66 7.20
CA HIS A 85 -28.02 17.46 7.11
C HIS A 85 -27.56 16.60 8.29
N LEU A 86 -27.52 15.28 8.10
CA LEU A 86 -27.29 14.33 9.18
C LEU A 86 -25.79 13.95 9.28
N PRO A 87 -25.11 14.21 10.42
CA PRO A 87 -23.76 13.70 10.65
C PRO A 87 -23.76 12.20 10.95
N VAL A 88 -22.98 11.44 10.20
CA VAL A 88 -22.79 10.01 10.39
C VAL A 88 -21.34 9.74 10.75
N THR A 89 -21.12 9.46 12.03
CA THR A 89 -19.82 8.96 12.51
C THR A 89 -19.83 7.43 12.50
N LEU A 90 -18.91 6.85 11.76
CA LEU A 90 -18.62 5.42 11.76
C LEU A 90 -17.48 5.16 12.74
N GLN A 91 -17.65 4.17 13.60
CA GLN A 91 -16.66 3.76 14.58
C GLN A 91 -16.17 2.37 14.21
N SER A 92 -14.86 2.23 14.14
CA SER A 92 -14.18 0.95 13.93
C SER A 92 -14.43 0.07 15.15
N VAL A 93 -14.74 -1.21 14.90
CA VAL A 93 -15.00 -2.22 15.93
C VAL A 93 -13.71 -2.54 16.67
N GLU A 94 -12.59 -2.47 15.97
CA GLU A 94 -11.25 -2.64 16.55
C GLU A 94 -10.47 -1.32 16.59
N HIS A 95 -9.55 -1.21 17.55
CA HIS A 95 -8.65 -0.08 17.67
C HIS A 95 -7.22 -0.52 17.41
N SER A 96 -6.38 0.43 17.00
CA SER A 96 -4.95 0.17 16.90
C SER A 96 -4.43 -0.33 18.25
N PRO A 97 -3.54 -1.34 18.30
CA PRO A 97 -2.95 -1.83 19.54
C PRO A 97 -2.28 -0.72 20.34
N HIS A 98 -1.62 0.19 19.62
CA HIS A 98 -0.97 1.38 20.15
C HIS A 98 -1.29 2.62 19.32
N GLU A 99 -1.26 3.80 19.94
CA GLU A 99 -1.50 5.07 19.25
C GLU A 99 -0.55 5.27 18.05
N TRP A 100 0.74 4.98 18.27
CA TRP A 100 1.84 5.09 17.30
C TRP A 100 1.75 4.06 16.15
N LEU A 101 0.85 3.06 16.25
CA LEU A 101 0.56 2.09 15.17
C LEU A 101 -0.67 2.47 14.34
N GLY A 102 -1.32 3.61 14.61
CA GLY A 102 -2.61 3.95 14.00
C GLY A 102 -2.63 3.85 12.48
N LEU A 103 -1.57 4.30 11.82
CA LEU A 103 -1.46 4.26 10.36
C LEU A 103 -1.15 2.85 9.83
N GLN A 104 -0.26 2.10 10.51
CA GLN A 104 0.02 0.69 10.20
C GLN A 104 -1.26 -0.16 10.30
N TYR A 105 -2.08 0.11 11.32
CA TYR A 105 -3.38 -0.54 11.49
C TYR A 105 -4.35 -0.18 10.38
N LEU A 106 -4.44 1.11 10.02
CA LEU A 106 -5.32 1.58 8.95
C LEU A 106 -5.05 0.85 7.63
N VAL A 107 -3.77 0.64 7.28
CA VAL A 107 -3.35 -0.03 6.05
C VAL A 107 -3.30 -1.56 6.16
N GLY A 108 -3.62 -2.12 7.34
CA GLY A 108 -3.70 -3.57 7.55
C GLY A 108 -2.37 -4.29 7.77
N ASN A 109 -1.31 -3.56 8.16
CA ASN A 109 -0.02 -4.15 8.51
C ASN A 109 0.00 -4.77 9.91
N VAL A 110 -0.87 -4.29 10.80
CA VAL A 110 -1.06 -4.85 12.14
C VAL A 110 -2.56 -5.08 12.39
N GLU A 111 -2.88 -6.15 13.12
CA GLU A 111 -4.24 -6.45 13.55
C GLU A 111 -4.69 -5.47 14.65
N GLY A 112 -5.99 -5.35 14.88
CA GLY A 112 -6.49 -4.53 15.98
C GLY A 112 -6.28 -5.19 17.35
N ALA A 113 -6.34 -4.37 18.39
CA ALA A 113 -5.99 -4.72 19.77
C ALA A 113 -6.76 -5.93 20.33
N GLU A 114 -8.04 -6.07 19.98
CA GLU A 114 -8.86 -7.21 20.41
C GLU A 114 -8.47 -8.50 19.69
N THR A 115 -8.22 -8.42 18.37
CA THR A 115 -7.73 -9.58 17.62
C THR A 115 -6.37 -10.03 18.14
N LEU A 116 -5.42 -9.12 18.37
CA LEU A 116 -4.12 -9.48 18.97
C LEU A 116 -4.28 -10.14 20.34
N ARG A 117 -5.08 -9.57 21.24
CA ARG A 117 -5.35 -10.17 22.56
C ARG A 117 -5.89 -11.60 22.44
N ARG A 118 -6.79 -11.87 21.48
CA ARG A 118 -7.32 -13.22 21.24
C ARG A 118 -6.28 -14.19 20.68
N LEU A 119 -5.34 -13.72 19.85
CA LEU A 119 -4.26 -14.53 19.33
C LEU A 119 -3.27 -14.89 20.44
N SER A 120 -2.84 -13.90 21.22
CA SER A 120 -1.93 -14.10 22.35
C SER A 120 -2.53 -15.03 23.40
N ALA A 121 -3.83 -14.92 23.68
CA ALA A 121 -4.51 -15.82 24.62
C ALA A 121 -4.57 -17.28 24.15
N LYS A 122 -4.65 -17.53 22.83
CA LYS A 122 -4.66 -18.89 22.27
C LYS A 122 -3.28 -19.54 22.31
N ASP A 123 -2.22 -18.79 22.07
CA ASP A 123 -0.85 -19.31 22.13
C ASP A 123 -0.45 -19.78 23.54
N VAL A 124 -0.94 -19.08 24.57
CA VAL A 124 -0.72 -19.49 25.98
C VAL A 124 -1.36 -20.86 26.28
N VAL A 125 -2.56 -21.13 25.74
CA VAL A 125 -3.28 -22.39 25.96
C VAL A 125 -2.67 -23.57 25.19
N VAL A 126 -2.04 -23.34 24.04
CA VAL A 126 -1.34 -24.40 23.28
C VAL A 126 0.02 -24.73 23.91
N SER A 127 0.69 -23.74 24.50
CA SER A 127 2.00 -23.92 25.15
C SER A 127 1.98 -24.71 26.47
N THR A 128 0.80 -24.91 27.09
CA THR A 128 0.67 -25.71 28.32
C THR A 128 0.61 -27.22 28.07
N GLY A 129 0.63 -27.69 26.81
CA GLY A 129 0.58 -29.11 26.45
C GLY A 129 1.80 -29.68 25.72
N LEU A 130 2.74 -28.85 25.28
CA LEU A 130 4.01 -29.30 24.69
C LEU A 130 5.16 -28.45 25.20
N GLU A 131 6.21 -29.12 25.69
CA GLU A 131 7.51 -28.53 26.04
C GLU A 131 8.21 -27.95 24.79
N SER A 132 7.74 -26.81 24.28
CA SER A 132 8.47 -26.02 23.28
C SER A 132 9.21 -24.85 23.96
N THR A 133 10.34 -25.17 24.57
CA THR A 133 11.62 -24.45 24.47
C THR A 133 11.65 -22.92 24.71
N GLY A 134 12.21 -22.49 25.84
CA GLY A 134 12.55 -21.08 26.15
C GLY A 134 13.52 -20.38 25.18
N ARG A 135 14.06 -21.07 24.17
CA ARG A 135 14.89 -20.50 23.11
C ARG A 135 14.07 -19.67 22.11
N HIS A 136 12.83 -20.07 21.80
CA HIS A 136 11.94 -19.31 20.91
C HIS A 136 11.35 -18.07 21.59
N ALA A 137 11.02 -18.17 22.87
CA ALA A 137 10.54 -17.02 23.65
C ALA A 137 11.59 -15.91 23.78
N ARG A 138 12.86 -16.27 24.01
CA ARG A 138 13.97 -15.31 24.11
C ARG A 138 14.33 -14.67 22.75
N ALA A 139 14.25 -15.45 21.67
CA ALA A 139 14.50 -14.93 20.33
C ALA A 139 13.43 -13.93 19.87
N ARG A 140 12.16 -14.09 20.29
CA ARG A 140 11.08 -13.13 20.01
C ARG A 140 11.31 -11.75 20.61
N THR A 141 12.13 -11.61 21.66
CA THR A 141 12.40 -10.33 22.32
C THR A 141 13.64 -9.61 21.78
N ASP A 142 14.47 -10.27 20.96
CA ASP A 142 15.66 -9.66 20.39
C ASP A 142 15.25 -8.61 19.34
N GLN A 143 15.84 -7.43 19.39
CA GLN A 143 15.54 -6.34 18.46
C GLN A 143 16.03 -6.67 17.04
N PRO A 144 15.23 -6.39 15.99
CA PRO A 144 15.69 -6.49 14.61
C PRO A 144 16.85 -5.53 14.34
N THR A 145 17.84 -5.99 13.58
CA THR A 145 18.87 -5.11 13.03
C THR A 145 18.35 -4.49 11.74
N VAL A 146 18.22 -3.17 11.74
CA VAL A 146 17.83 -2.41 10.54
C VAL A 146 18.98 -1.53 10.13
N ARG A 147 19.35 -1.57 8.85
CA ARG A 147 20.37 -0.69 8.29
C ARG A 147 19.96 -0.12 6.94
N ILE A 148 20.35 1.10 6.64
CA ILE A 148 20.01 1.76 5.36
C ILE A 148 21.21 1.77 4.43
N TRP A 149 20.96 1.47 3.14
CA TRP A 149 21.92 1.74 2.07
C TRP A 149 21.32 2.60 0.98
N GLN A 150 22.21 3.34 0.33
CA GLN A 150 21.93 4.04 -0.91
C GLN A 150 22.38 3.17 -2.07
N SER A 151 21.61 3.16 -3.14
CA SER A 151 22.01 2.49 -4.37
C SER A 151 21.71 3.37 -5.57
N ALA A 152 22.76 3.64 -6.34
CA ALA A 152 22.69 4.24 -7.66
C ALA A 152 22.85 3.20 -8.78
N LEU A 153 22.91 1.91 -8.42
CA LEU A 153 23.09 0.81 -9.37
C LEU A 153 21.90 0.74 -10.32
N ARG A 154 22.18 0.30 -11.55
CA ARG A 154 21.21 0.18 -12.64
C ARG A 154 21.30 -1.21 -13.27
N ALA A 155 20.29 -1.53 -14.08
CA ALA A 155 20.19 -2.80 -14.80
C ALA A 155 20.44 -4.02 -13.90
N ALA A 156 21.03 -5.07 -14.45
CA ALA A 156 21.22 -6.35 -13.75
C ALA A 156 21.98 -6.21 -12.41
N GLU A 157 22.84 -5.21 -12.26
CA GLU A 157 23.54 -4.94 -11.00
C GLU A 157 22.59 -4.48 -9.88
N ALA A 158 21.62 -3.62 -10.20
CA ALA A 158 20.59 -3.20 -9.23
C ALA A 158 19.79 -4.40 -8.70
N TRP A 159 19.40 -5.31 -9.60
CA TRP A 159 18.67 -6.53 -9.24
C TRP A 159 19.51 -7.50 -8.40
N ARG A 160 20.79 -7.69 -8.76
CA ARG A 160 21.72 -8.53 -7.98
C ARG A 160 21.99 -7.95 -6.60
N ASN A 161 22.20 -6.64 -6.50
CA ASN A 161 22.48 -5.96 -5.24
C ASN A 161 21.31 -6.07 -4.25
N ILE A 162 20.06 -6.20 -4.71
CA ILE A 162 18.92 -6.43 -3.80
C ILE A 162 18.96 -7.81 -3.14
N LEU A 163 19.42 -8.83 -3.86
CA LEU A 163 19.57 -10.19 -3.32
C LEU A 163 20.89 -10.38 -2.54
N SER A 164 21.84 -9.47 -2.73
CA SER A 164 23.15 -9.52 -2.06
C SER A 164 23.66 -8.10 -1.90
N PRO A 165 23.10 -7.34 -0.94
CA PRO A 165 23.51 -5.96 -0.74
C PRO A 165 24.97 -5.92 -0.31
N ASP A 166 25.80 -5.24 -1.11
CA ASP A 166 27.22 -5.04 -0.83
C ASP A 166 27.39 -4.28 0.49
N THR A 167 28.33 -4.76 1.30
CA THR A 167 28.51 -4.40 2.71
C THR A 167 29.18 -3.04 2.95
N ALA A 168 29.02 -2.07 2.05
CA ALA A 168 29.41 -0.68 2.31
C ALA A 168 28.72 -0.20 3.61
N PRO A 169 29.31 0.71 4.39
CA PRO A 169 28.86 0.99 5.75
C PRO A 169 27.39 1.42 5.76
N LEU A 170 26.54 0.51 6.21
CA LEU A 170 25.12 0.71 6.34
C LEU A 170 24.87 1.48 7.63
N ALA A 171 24.16 2.61 7.56
CA ALA A 171 23.77 3.33 8.75
C ALA A 171 22.73 2.50 9.51
N SER A 172 23.06 2.04 10.71
CA SER A 172 22.12 1.34 11.58
C SER A 172 21.04 2.30 12.08
N LEU A 173 19.78 1.87 12.02
CA LEU A 173 18.65 2.61 12.58
C LEU A 173 18.26 2.04 13.94
N ALA A 174 18.01 2.93 14.89
CA ALA A 174 17.33 2.60 16.13
C ALA A 174 15.81 2.69 15.92
N PRO A 175 15.01 1.85 16.59
CA PRO A 175 13.56 1.95 16.58
C PRO A 175 13.16 3.26 17.26
N ALA A 176 12.23 3.98 16.65
CA ALA A 176 11.60 5.14 17.26
C ALA A 176 10.58 4.69 18.34
N TRP A 177 9.92 3.56 18.11
CA TRP A 177 9.00 2.92 19.07
C TRP A 177 9.15 1.40 19.04
N GLN A 178 8.84 0.76 20.16
CA GLN A 178 8.84 -0.70 20.27
C GLN A 178 7.86 -1.20 21.32
N ASP A 179 7.31 -2.38 21.05
CA ASP A 179 6.64 -3.23 22.02
C ASP A 179 7.26 -4.63 21.95
N SER A 180 8.14 -4.92 22.91
CA SER A 180 8.83 -6.22 22.99
C SER A 180 7.90 -7.36 23.39
N SER A 181 6.75 -7.07 24.01
CA SER A 181 5.77 -8.10 24.37
C SER A 181 5.01 -8.60 23.14
N GLU A 182 4.77 -7.70 22.18
CA GLU A 182 4.17 -8.01 20.88
C GLU A 182 5.21 -8.22 19.76
N ALA A 183 6.50 -8.24 20.12
CA ALA A 183 7.62 -8.34 19.19
C ALA A 183 7.45 -7.43 17.96
N THR A 184 7.17 -6.15 18.21
CA THR A 184 6.88 -5.13 17.20
C THR A 184 7.79 -3.91 17.39
N TRP A 185 8.49 -3.51 16.33
CA TRP A 185 9.38 -2.36 16.29
C TRP A 185 9.00 -1.44 15.14
N LEU A 186 9.02 -0.13 15.39
CA LEU A 186 8.76 0.89 14.38
C LEU A 186 9.99 1.77 14.23
N TYR A 187 10.47 1.88 13.00
CA TYR A 187 11.60 2.69 12.59
C TYR A 187 11.09 3.87 11.78
N GLN A 188 11.62 5.05 12.03
CA GLN A 188 11.35 6.24 11.23
C GLN A 188 12.57 6.51 10.36
N VAL A 189 12.33 6.70 9.07
CA VAL A 189 13.37 7.01 8.08
C VAL A 189 13.10 8.39 7.50
N ASP A 190 14.04 9.29 7.77
CA ASP A 190 13.98 10.66 7.28
C ASP A 190 14.28 10.75 5.78
N ALA A 191 13.81 11.84 5.17
CA ALA A 191 13.86 11.98 3.74
C ALA A 191 15.29 12.16 3.20
N ALA A 192 15.70 11.25 2.32
CA ALA A 192 16.97 11.32 1.59
C ALA A 192 16.78 11.86 0.17
N HIS A 193 17.86 12.41 -0.39
CA HIS A 193 17.88 12.92 -1.78
C HIS A 193 18.11 11.82 -2.81
N GLN A 194 18.56 10.64 -2.38
CA GLN A 194 18.88 9.51 -3.23
C GLN A 194 18.02 8.31 -2.85
N ARG A 195 17.88 7.41 -3.82
CA ARG A 195 17.20 6.14 -3.62
C ARG A 195 17.85 5.32 -2.51
N GLN A 196 17.03 4.85 -1.58
CA GLN A 196 17.46 4.07 -0.43
C GLN A 196 16.70 2.77 -0.31
N PHE A 197 17.35 1.82 0.37
CA PHE A 197 16.78 0.56 0.77
C PHE A 197 17.10 0.27 2.23
N GLY A 198 16.18 -0.41 2.91
CA GLY A 198 16.38 -0.95 4.26
C GLY A 198 16.77 -2.42 4.21
N LEU A 199 17.82 -2.80 4.95
CA LEU A 199 18.23 -4.17 5.20
C LEU A 199 17.73 -4.52 6.59
N VAL A 200 16.80 -5.46 6.66
CA VAL A 200 16.26 -5.96 7.92
C VAL A 200 16.82 -7.35 8.16
N GLU A 201 17.47 -7.55 9.31
CA GLU A 201 18.02 -8.85 9.74
C GLU A 201 17.44 -9.21 11.10
N TRP A 202 16.73 -10.34 11.17
CA TRP A 202 16.12 -10.79 12.41
C TRP A 202 15.87 -12.29 12.37
N LEU A 203 16.21 -13.00 13.45
CA LEU A 203 16.00 -14.45 13.58
C LEU A 203 16.59 -15.30 12.45
N GLY A 204 17.72 -14.86 11.88
CA GLY A 204 18.38 -15.51 10.74
C GLY A 204 17.74 -15.21 9.38
N GLU A 205 16.64 -14.47 9.34
CA GLU A 205 16.03 -13.99 8.11
C GLU A 205 16.59 -12.62 7.71
N ARG A 206 16.63 -12.37 6.40
CA ARG A 206 17.12 -11.12 5.82
C ARG A 206 16.12 -10.60 4.79
N PHE A 207 15.85 -9.31 4.80
CA PHE A 207 14.93 -8.66 3.86
C PHE A 207 15.53 -7.38 3.29
N ALA A 208 15.31 -7.15 2.00
CA ALA A 208 15.52 -5.87 1.33
C ALA A 208 14.17 -5.15 1.23
N VAL A 209 14.17 -3.87 1.60
CA VAL A 209 12.97 -3.04 1.64
C VAL A 209 13.21 -1.80 0.79
N SER A 210 12.42 -1.58 -0.26
CA SER A 210 12.48 -0.34 -1.03
C SER A 210 11.86 0.79 -0.22
N LEU A 211 12.64 1.82 0.09
CA LEU A 211 12.15 2.98 0.80
C LEU A 211 11.67 4.02 -0.21
N PRO A 212 10.44 4.55 -0.07
CA PRO A 212 9.88 5.51 -1.01
C PRO A 212 10.42 6.92 -0.75
N LEU A 213 11.73 7.09 -0.87
CA LEU A 213 12.44 8.33 -0.58
C LEU A 213 13.15 8.90 -1.81
N PRO A 214 13.16 10.24 -1.98
CA PRO A 214 12.39 11.22 -1.19
C PRO A 214 10.88 11.14 -1.45
N TRP A 215 10.06 11.36 -0.42
CA TRP A 215 8.62 11.58 -0.55
C TRP A 215 8.26 13.02 -0.21
N GLN A 216 7.67 13.73 -1.18
CA GLN A 216 7.06 15.04 -0.96
C GLN A 216 5.57 14.84 -0.69
N GLY A 217 5.03 15.47 0.36
CA GLY A 217 3.61 15.33 0.68
C GLY A 217 2.72 15.73 -0.50
N VAL A 218 1.70 14.94 -0.79
CA VAL A 218 0.70 15.30 -1.79
C VAL A 218 -0.02 16.58 -1.32
N GLY A 219 -0.11 17.58 -2.20
CA GLY A 219 -0.65 18.89 -1.84
C GLY A 219 0.20 19.75 -0.89
N THR A 220 1.37 19.29 -0.43
CA THR A 220 2.26 20.06 0.48
C THR A 220 3.68 20.20 -0.08
N ASP A 221 4.43 21.21 0.37
CA ASP A 221 5.85 21.39 0.03
C ASP A 221 6.80 20.69 1.01
N GLU A 222 6.24 19.99 1.99
CA GLU A 222 6.98 19.35 3.05
C GLU A 222 7.31 17.90 2.69
N ARG A 223 8.52 17.48 3.05
CA ARG A 223 8.89 16.08 2.99
C ARG A 223 8.24 15.33 4.13
N VAL A 224 7.68 14.18 3.81
CA VAL A 224 6.95 13.36 4.77
C VAL A 224 7.83 12.19 5.19
N PRO A 225 7.91 11.86 6.48
CA PRO A 225 8.69 10.73 6.96
C PRO A 225 8.10 9.39 6.49
N VAL A 226 8.98 8.39 6.40
CA VAL A 226 8.61 7.00 6.12
C VAL A 226 8.70 6.21 7.41
N GLN A 227 7.65 5.45 7.69
CA GLN A 227 7.62 4.45 8.75
C GLN A 227 7.89 3.06 8.19
N MET A 228 8.81 2.35 8.83
CA MET A 228 9.02 0.93 8.60
C MET A 228 8.76 0.16 9.89
N MET A 229 7.76 -0.70 9.88
CA MET A 229 7.45 -1.60 10.96
C MET A 229 8.09 -2.96 10.69
N VAL A 230 8.72 -3.55 11.71
CA VAL A 230 9.21 -4.92 11.69
C VAL A 230 8.57 -5.65 12.86
N ARG A 231 7.89 -6.77 12.61
CA ARG A 231 7.21 -7.51 13.67
C ARG A 231 7.13 -9.00 13.43
N MET A 232 6.88 -9.75 14.49
CA MET A 232 6.49 -11.15 14.40
C MET A 232 4.99 -11.27 14.16
N GLU A 233 4.57 -11.98 13.13
CA GLU A 233 3.16 -12.33 12.94
C GLU A 233 2.76 -13.39 13.99
N PRO A 234 1.76 -13.12 14.84
CA PRO A 234 1.44 -14.01 15.97
C PRO A 234 1.09 -15.44 15.55
N ARG A 235 0.37 -15.61 14.43
CA ARG A 235 -0.13 -16.93 13.98
C ARG A 235 0.92 -17.76 13.24
N GLN A 236 1.67 -17.13 12.35
CA GLN A 236 2.57 -17.83 11.44
C GLN A 236 3.99 -17.93 12.00
N ASN A 237 4.30 -17.12 13.03
CA ASN A 237 5.66 -16.95 13.54
C ASN A 237 6.66 -16.59 12.41
N ASP A 238 6.16 -15.82 11.45
CA ASP A 238 6.89 -15.26 10.31
C ASP A 238 7.09 -13.75 10.54
N ILE A 239 8.18 -13.23 9.98
CA ILE A 239 8.52 -11.81 10.09
C ILE A 239 7.71 -11.03 9.06
N ARG A 240 6.99 -10.02 9.51
CA ARG A 240 6.26 -9.07 8.67
C ARG A 240 6.94 -7.71 8.69
N ILE A 241 7.10 -7.13 7.51
CA ILE A 241 7.64 -5.78 7.33
C ILE A 241 6.57 -4.91 6.69
N GLY A 242 6.16 -3.86 7.39
CA GLY A 242 5.20 -2.88 6.91
C GLY A 242 5.89 -1.56 6.55
N VAL A 243 5.73 -1.07 5.32
CA VAL A 243 6.25 0.26 4.93
C VAL A 243 5.10 1.20 4.65
N VAL A 244 5.11 2.35 5.31
CA VAL A 244 4.07 3.36 5.17
C VAL A 244 4.70 4.75 5.10
N VAL A 245 4.12 5.62 4.29
CA VAL A 245 4.45 7.05 4.28
C VAL A 245 3.39 7.77 5.10
N GLU A 246 3.79 8.68 5.99
CA GLU A 246 2.85 9.49 6.81
C GLU A 246 2.12 10.57 6.01
N ASP A 247 1.80 10.29 4.75
CA ASP A 247 1.14 11.21 3.85
C ASP A 247 -0.38 10.94 3.92
N PRO A 248 -1.18 11.91 4.39
CA PRO A 248 -2.61 11.74 4.62
C PRO A 248 -3.40 11.46 3.33
N ASP A 249 -2.86 11.83 2.17
CA ASP A 249 -3.49 11.72 0.86
C ASP A 249 -3.04 10.45 0.10
N PHE A 250 -1.95 9.81 0.54
CA PHE A 250 -1.46 8.54 -0.03
C PHE A 250 -1.70 7.32 0.86
N ALA A 251 -1.48 7.41 2.18
CA ALA A 251 -1.44 6.23 3.06
C ALA A 251 -2.63 5.27 2.90
N PRO A 252 -3.89 5.73 2.73
CA PRO A 252 -5.00 4.81 2.52
C PRO A 252 -5.01 4.14 1.15
N MET A 253 -4.51 4.83 0.12
CA MET A 253 -4.31 4.26 -1.21
C MET A 253 -3.28 3.14 -1.16
N ALA A 254 -2.23 3.28 -0.34
CA ALA A 254 -1.23 2.23 -0.14
C ALA A 254 -1.85 0.90 0.28
N GLY A 255 -2.84 0.91 1.19
CA GLY A 255 -3.56 -0.31 1.58
C GLY A 255 -4.35 -0.96 0.43
N LEU A 256 -4.79 -0.16 -0.54
CA LEU A 256 -5.46 -0.62 -1.77
C LEU A 256 -4.48 -1.08 -2.87
N MET A 257 -3.19 -0.79 -2.72
CA MET A 257 -2.14 -1.15 -3.70
C MET A 257 -1.53 -2.54 -3.47
N SER A 258 -1.96 -3.26 -2.43
CA SER A 258 -1.66 -4.69 -2.31
C SER A 258 -2.31 -5.46 -3.47
N ALA A 259 -1.67 -6.53 -3.93
CA ALA A 259 -2.11 -7.24 -5.14
C ALA A 259 -3.57 -7.74 -5.07
N SER A 260 -4.06 -8.03 -3.86
CA SER A 260 -5.43 -8.47 -3.59
C SER A 260 -6.46 -7.34 -3.55
N ALA A 261 -6.03 -6.09 -3.34
CA ALA A 261 -6.92 -4.93 -3.18
C ALA A 261 -6.99 -4.04 -4.42
N LEU A 262 -6.09 -4.19 -5.40
CA LEU A 262 -6.06 -3.38 -6.62
C LEU A 262 -7.40 -3.33 -7.39
N PRO A 263 -8.19 -4.41 -7.54
CA PRO A 263 -9.51 -4.32 -8.18
C PRO A 263 -10.49 -3.40 -7.44
N LYS A 264 -10.32 -3.23 -6.12
CA LYS A 264 -11.14 -2.30 -5.32
C LYS A 264 -10.67 -0.86 -5.52
N ALA A 265 -9.47 -0.61 -6.04
CA ALA A 265 -8.90 0.72 -6.16
C ALA A 265 -9.66 1.66 -7.13
N ALA A 266 -10.65 1.18 -7.88
CA ALA A 266 -11.57 2.01 -8.69
C ALA A 266 -12.23 3.13 -7.87
N ILE A 267 -12.49 2.88 -6.59
CA ILE A 267 -13.05 3.85 -5.64
C ILE A 267 -12.11 5.04 -5.36
N ALA A 268 -10.81 4.87 -5.59
CA ALA A 268 -9.76 5.86 -5.38
C ALA A 268 -9.33 6.58 -6.67
N VAL A 269 -10.00 6.35 -7.81
CA VAL A 269 -9.64 6.93 -9.12
C VAL A 269 -9.47 8.45 -9.08
N ARG A 270 -10.37 9.18 -8.42
CA ARG A 270 -10.24 10.65 -8.31
C ARG A 270 -8.95 11.07 -7.61
N GLN A 271 -8.61 10.41 -6.49
CA GLN A 271 -7.38 10.69 -5.76
C GLN A 271 -6.16 10.29 -6.61
N ALA A 272 -6.23 9.15 -7.28
CA ALA A 272 -5.17 8.67 -8.15
C ALA A 272 -4.89 9.61 -9.32
N ARG A 273 -5.94 10.21 -9.94
CA ARG A 273 -5.79 11.27 -10.95
C ARG A 273 -5.08 12.49 -10.37
N HIS A 274 -5.51 12.96 -9.18
CA HIS A 274 -4.87 14.10 -8.53
C HIS A 274 -3.37 13.85 -8.28
N MET A 275 -3.02 12.70 -7.71
CA MET A 275 -1.63 12.31 -7.47
C MET A 275 -0.81 12.20 -8.77
N LEU A 276 -1.39 11.65 -9.84
CA LEU A 276 -0.72 11.56 -11.14
C LEU A 276 -0.47 12.95 -11.76
N TYR A 277 -1.38 13.90 -11.58
CA TYR A 277 -1.23 15.28 -12.07
C TYR A 277 -0.20 16.08 -11.27
N GLU A 278 -0.02 15.78 -9.98
CA GLU A 278 1.02 16.39 -9.13
C GLU A 278 2.44 15.80 -9.34
N LYS A 279 2.68 15.04 -10.43
CA LYS A 279 3.95 14.32 -10.70
C LYS A 279 5.23 15.14 -10.56
N VAL A 280 5.19 16.45 -10.82
CA VAL A 280 6.36 17.31 -10.73
C VAL A 280 6.85 17.43 -9.27
N ARG A 281 5.91 17.42 -8.32
CA ARG A 281 6.22 17.55 -6.88
C ARG A 281 6.50 16.19 -6.25
N ASN A 282 5.67 15.19 -6.57
CA ASN A 282 5.82 13.85 -6.01
C ASN A 282 5.70 12.77 -7.11
N PRO A 283 6.81 12.39 -7.77
CA PRO A 283 6.77 11.39 -8.83
C PRO A 283 6.51 9.96 -8.32
N LEU A 284 6.82 9.66 -7.05
CA LEU A 284 6.47 8.37 -6.44
C LEU A 284 4.97 8.26 -6.18
N GLY A 285 4.35 9.33 -5.66
CA GLY A 285 2.91 9.43 -5.53
C GLY A 285 2.19 9.37 -6.88
N ALA A 286 2.74 10.03 -7.91
CA ALA A 286 2.21 9.93 -9.26
C ALA A 286 2.28 8.50 -9.84
N ALA A 287 3.37 7.77 -9.58
CA ALA A 287 3.47 6.36 -9.96
C ALA A 287 2.40 5.50 -9.26
N ALA A 288 2.16 5.72 -7.96
CA ALA A 288 1.06 5.06 -7.25
C ALA A 288 -0.31 5.35 -7.88
N GLY A 289 -0.59 6.62 -8.19
CA GLY A 289 -1.80 7.01 -8.91
C GLY A 289 -1.94 6.30 -10.26
N GLY A 290 -0.85 6.20 -11.03
CA GLY A 290 -0.82 5.47 -12.29
C GLY A 290 -1.17 3.98 -12.16
N TYR A 291 -0.67 3.29 -11.14
CA TYR A 291 -1.04 1.88 -10.89
C TYR A 291 -2.53 1.73 -10.59
N VAL A 292 -3.07 2.62 -9.75
CA VAL A 292 -4.50 2.59 -9.39
C VAL A 292 -5.38 2.85 -10.62
N LEU A 293 -5.06 3.84 -11.45
CA LEU A 293 -5.83 4.16 -12.66
C LEU A 293 -5.82 3.00 -13.67
N LEU A 294 -4.66 2.41 -13.91
CA LEU A 294 -4.54 1.24 -14.80
C LEU A 294 -5.25 0.02 -14.24
N ALA A 295 -5.20 -0.22 -12.92
CA ALA A 295 -5.88 -1.33 -12.27
C ALA A 295 -7.41 -1.17 -12.26
N ALA A 296 -7.89 0.07 -12.07
CA ALA A 296 -9.31 0.41 -12.13
C ALA A 296 -9.90 0.29 -13.55
N GLY A 297 -9.04 0.24 -14.58
CA GLY A 297 -9.48 0.21 -15.97
C GLY A 297 -10.20 1.51 -16.35
N ASP A 298 -9.78 2.65 -15.81
CA ASP A 298 -10.40 3.94 -16.06
C ASP A 298 -10.19 4.38 -17.51
N LEU A 299 -11.18 4.10 -18.37
CA LEU A 299 -11.18 4.37 -19.81
C LEU A 299 -11.64 5.79 -20.17
N GLU A 300 -12.20 6.53 -19.21
CA GLU A 300 -13.03 7.69 -19.51
C GLU A 300 -12.22 8.95 -19.88
N GLU A 301 -10.90 8.94 -19.76
CA GLU A 301 -10.07 10.10 -20.10
C GLU A 301 -8.73 9.71 -20.75
N ALA A 302 -8.62 9.82 -22.07
CA ALA A 302 -7.33 9.70 -22.76
C ALA A 302 -6.29 10.73 -22.28
N SER A 303 -6.71 11.78 -21.57
CA SER A 303 -5.86 12.87 -21.08
C SER A 303 -4.80 12.39 -20.09
N TRP A 304 -5.07 11.39 -19.25
CA TRP A 304 -4.11 10.92 -18.24
C TRP A 304 -3.03 10.00 -18.80
N HIS A 305 -3.24 9.41 -19.99
CA HIS A 305 -2.25 8.56 -20.68
C HIS A 305 -0.94 9.33 -20.96
N ASP A 306 -1.05 10.58 -21.37
CA ASP A 306 0.11 11.44 -21.64
C ASP A 306 0.84 11.84 -20.34
N TRP A 307 0.16 11.80 -19.19
CA TRP A 307 0.81 12.00 -17.90
C TRP A 307 1.69 10.82 -17.52
N VAL A 308 1.31 9.60 -17.86
CA VAL A 308 2.16 8.40 -17.70
C VAL A 308 3.38 8.46 -18.61
N ASP A 309 3.22 8.89 -19.87
CA ASP A 309 4.35 9.07 -20.79
C ASP A 309 5.36 10.08 -20.23
N ASN A 310 4.86 11.21 -19.72
CA ASN A 310 5.70 12.21 -19.05
C ASN A 310 6.35 11.68 -17.78
N LEU A 311 5.66 10.89 -16.96
CA LEU A 311 6.23 10.28 -15.76
C LEU A 311 7.42 9.38 -16.12
N ALA A 312 7.26 8.55 -17.15
CA ALA A 312 8.35 7.71 -17.66
C ALA A 312 9.54 8.56 -18.15
N ASN A 313 9.28 9.63 -18.89
CA ASN A 313 10.31 10.44 -19.53
C ASN A 313 11.04 11.40 -18.57
N TRP A 314 10.31 12.04 -17.66
CA TRP A 314 10.85 13.10 -16.78
C TRP A 314 11.55 12.54 -15.55
N PHE A 315 11.23 11.31 -15.15
CA PHE A 315 11.79 10.67 -13.96
C PHE A 315 12.52 9.36 -14.29
N PRO A 316 13.64 9.40 -15.05
CA PRO A 316 14.40 8.22 -15.49
C PRO A 316 15.13 7.47 -14.37
N HIS A 317 14.97 7.91 -13.12
CA HIS A 317 15.45 7.24 -11.91
C HIS A 317 14.35 6.41 -11.22
N ILE A 318 13.11 6.49 -11.70
CA ILE A 318 11.96 5.72 -11.20
C ILE A 318 11.59 4.67 -12.26
N PRO A 319 11.81 3.37 -11.98
CA PRO A 319 11.44 2.29 -12.90
C PRO A 319 9.94 2.25 -13.17
N ASP A 320 9.13 2.54 -12.15
CA ASP A 320 7.67 2.45 -12.18
C ASP A 320 7.03 3.27 -13.31
N GLY A 321 7.56 4.44 -13.66
CA GLY A 321 7.05 5.22 -14.78
C GLY A 321 7.11 4.47 -16.11
N ALA A 322 8.23 3.78 -16.37
CA ALA A 322 8.41 2.98 -17.59
C ALA A 322 7.54 1.72 -17.59
N ILE A 323 7.31 1.10 -16.42
CA ILE A 323 6.41 -0.05 -16.25
C ILE A 323 4.96 0.35 -16.52
N LEU A 324 4.53 1.48 -15.98
CA LEU A 324 3.20 2.04 -16.23
C LEU A 324 3.01 2.35 -17.72
N LYS A 325 4.01 2.96 -18.36
CA LYS A 325 3.99 3.22 -19.81
C LYS A 325 3.85 1.93 -20.62
N ALA A 326 4.65 0.91 -20.32
CA ALA A 326 4.54 -0.39 -20.97
C ALA A 326 3.15 -1.01 -20.80
N SER A 327 2.66 -1.03 -19.55
CA SER A 327 1.36 -1.60 -19.20
C SER A 327 0.21 -0.87 -19.89
N LEU A 328 0.30 0.45 -19.98
CA LEU A 328 -0.65 1.29 -20.71
C LEU A 328 -0.68 0.94 -22.21
N ARG A 329 0.48 0.76 -22.85
CA ARG A 329 0.57 0.40 -24.27
C ARG A 329 0.06 -1.02 -24.58
N LEU A 330 0.26 -1.96 -23.65
CA LEU A 330 -0.26 -3.33 -23.78
C LEU A 330 -1.78 -3.39 -23.61
N ARG A 331 -2.34 -2.63 -22.65
CA ARG A 331 -3.78 -2.62 -22.36
C ARG A 331 -4.59 -1.74 -23.32
N PHE A 332 -4.00 -0.63 -23.76
CA PHE A 332 -4.62 0.34 -24.65
C PHE A 332 -3.72 0.66 -25.85
N PRO A 333 -3.60 -0.29 -26.81
CA PRO A 333 -2.83 -0.07 -28.01
C PRO A 333 -3.36 1.13 -28.80
N ARG A 334 -2.48 2.07 -29.15
CA ARG A 334 -2.81 3.23 -29.99
C ARG A 334 -2.72 2.89 -31.47
N ASP A 335 -1.76 2.03 -31.82
CA ASP A 335 -1.44 1.62 -33.18
C ASP A 335 -0.68 0.28 -33.19
N LYS A 336 -0.24 -0.15 -34.38
CA LYS A 336 0.51 -1.40 -34.57
C LYS A 336 1.89 -1.41 -33.89
N ASN A 337 2.45 -0.26 -33.55
CA ASN A 337 3.77 -0.14 -32.92
C ASN A 337 3.71 -0.19 -31.40
N SER A 338 2.50 -0.14 -30.80
CA SER A 338 2.32 -0.13 -29.35
C SER A 338 2.96 -1.33 -28.64
N GLY A 339 3.05 -2.49 -29.30
CA GLY A 339 3.77 -3.66 -28.78
C GLY A 339 5.28 -3.42 -28.65
N GLU A 340 5.92 -2.85 -29.67
CA GLU A 340 7.35 -2.50 -29.61
C GLU A 340 7.63 -1.37 -28.62
N GLU A 341 6.75 -0.38 -28.52
CA GLU A 341 6.85 0.67 -27.49
C GLU A 341 6.76 0.09 -26.08
N ALA A 342 5.87 -0.89 -25.87
CA ALA A 342 5.76 -1.59 -24.61
C ALA A 342 7.03 -2.38 -24.29
N ARG A 343 7.54 -3.17 -25.24
CA ARG A 343 8.79 -3.92 -25.10
C ARG A 343 9.95 -3.00 -24.75
N ALA A 344 10.14 -1.91 -25.49
CA ALA A 344 11.19 -0.93 -25.21
C ALA A 344 11.05 -0.33 -23.80
N SER A 345 9.82 -0.02 -23.37
CA SER A 345 9.56 0.53 -22.04
C SER A 345 9.80 -0.50 -20.91
N LEU A 346 9.54 -1.79 -21.14
CA LEU A 346 9.86 -2.87 -20.18
C LEU A 346 11.37 -3.05 -20.01
N LEU A 347 12.12 -3.00 -21.11
CA LEU A 347 13.59 -3.08 -21.08
C LEU A 347 14.19 -1.86 -20.37
N ASP A 348 13.69 -0.65 -20.66
CA ASP A 348 14.07 0.58 -19.96
C ASP A 348 13.74 0.48 -18.45
N ALA A 349 12.54 -0.01 -18.10
CA ALA A 349 12.18 -0.25 -16.70
C ALA A 349 13.17 -1.20 -15.98
N PHE A 350 13.54 -2.31 -16.62
CA PHE A 350 14.55 -3.23 -16.08
C PHE A 350 15.90 -2.53 -15.88
N ASP A 351 16.33 -1.73 -16.86
CA ASP A 351 17.60 -1.01 -16.84
C ASP A 351 17.62 0.12 -15.79
N ARG A 352 16.47 0.68 -15.42
CA ARG A 352 16.34 1.62 -14.30
C ARG A 352 16.46 0.94 -12.93
N GLY A 353 16.27 -0.37 -12.84
CA GLY A 353 16.45 -1.18 -11.64
C GLY A 353 15.15 -1.65 -10.99
N VAL A 354 15.22 -2.07 -9.71
CA VAL A 354 14.07 -2.65 -9.00
C VAL A 354 12.96 -1.61 -8.84
N PRO A 355 11.67 -1.90 -9.05
CA PRO A 355 10.57 -0.95 -8.83
C PRO A 355 10.41 -0.54 -7.36
N PHE A 356 9.84 0.64 -7.10
CA PHE A 356 9.49 1.07 -5.74
C PHE A 356 8.30 0.30 -5.18
N TYR A 357 7.35 -0.04 -6.05
CA TYR A 357 6.11 -0.73 -5.68
C TYR A 357 6.16 -2.23 -6.05
N SER A 358 5.60 -3.07 -5.17
CA SER A 358 5.48 -4.52 -5.40
C SER A 358 4.66 -4.84 -6.65
N ALA A 359 3.62 -4.05 -6.91
CA ALA A 359 2.83 -4.14 -8.14
C ALA A 359 3.71 -3.96 -9.40
N GLY A 360 4.72 -3.08 -9.33
CA GLY A 360 5.65 -2.84 -10.43
C GLY A 360 6.51 -4.03 -10.76
N VAL A 361 7.02 -4.76 -9.76
CA VAL A 361 7.79 -5.99 -9.98
C VAL A 361 6.94 -7.02 -10.72
N SER A 362 5.68 -7.19 -10.28
CA SER A 362 4.74 -8.14 -10.87
C SER A 362 4.41 -7.77 -12.31
N TRP A 363 4.05 -6.50 -12.56
CA TRP A 363 3.69 -6.04 -13.91
C TRP A 363 4.88 -6.04 -14.87
N LEU A 364 6.09 -5.79 -14.37
CA LEU A 364 7.31 -5.94 -15.16
C LEU A 364 7.52 -7.40 -15.58
N LEU A 365 7.35 -8.35 -14.66
CA LEU A 365 7.46 -9.78 -14.98
C LEU A 365 6.41 -10.22 -16.00
N ASP A 366 5.14 -9.85 -15.76
CA ASP A 366 4.03 -10.18 -16.65
C ASP A 366 4.23 -9.59 -18.04
N GLY A 367 4.70 -8.34 -18.11
CA GLY A 367 5.03 -7.67 -19.36
C GLY A 367 6.18 -8.34 -20.11
N LEU A 368 7.30 -8.63 -19.44
CA LEU A 368 8.46 -9.30 -20.06
C LEU A 368 8.09 -10.70 -20.57
N THR A 369 7.20 -11.41 -19.88
CA THR A 369 6.73 -12.74 -20.28
C THR A 369 6.03 -12.73 -21.65
N GLN A 370 5.36 -11.63 -22.01
CA GLN A 370 4.73 -11.48 -23.33
C GLN A 370 5.72 -11.39 -24.49
N PHE A 371 7.01 -11.14 -24.21
CA PHE A 371 8.07 -11.01 -25.20
C PHE A 371 9.21 -12.03 -24.96
N ALA A 372 8.92 -13.14 -24.28
CA ALA A 372 9.94 -14.13 -23.88
C ALA A 372 10.64 -14.85 -25.05
N ASP A 373 10.08 -14.80 -26.26
CA ASP A 373 10.69 -15.35 -27.47
C ASP A 373 11.95 -14.57 -27.92
N ASP A 374 12.15 -13.36 -27.40
CA ASP A 374 13.37 -12.58 -27.58
C ASP A 374 14.42 -12.97 -26.52
N PRO A 375 15.59 -13.52 -26.92
CA PRO A 375 16.62 -13.93 -25.97
C PRO A 375 17.09 -12.83 -25.01
N GLY A 376 17.11 -11.57 -25.46
CA GLY A 376 17.50 -10.43 -24.63
C GLY A 376 16.46 -10.08 -23.56
N VAL A 377 15.19 -10.35 -23.84
CA VAL A 377 14.08 -10.22 -22.88
C VAL A 377 14.11 -11.40 -21.91
N GLU A 378 14.31 -12.62 -22.41
CA GLU A 378 14.29 -13.85 -21.61
C GLU A 378 15.31 -13.81 -20.46
N GLU A 379 16.53 -13.31 -20.72
CA GLU A 379 17.57 -13.17 -19.69
C GLU A 379 17.14 -12.21 -18.57
N LYS A 380 16.58 -11.05 -18.94
CA LYS A 380 16.08 -10.06 -17.99
C LYS A 380 14.88 -10.58 -17.21
N MET A 381 13.96 -11.28 -17.87
CA MET A 381 12.81 -11.93 -17.27
C MET A 381 13.24 -12.93 -16.18
N LYS A 382 14.25 -13.78 -16.44
CA LYS A 382 14.79 -14.72 -15.43
C LYS A 382 15.32 -14.00 -14.19
N ILE A 383 15.93 -12.82 -14.35
CA ILE A 383 16.40 -12.00 -13.22
C ILE A 383 15.21 -11.45 -12.42
N VAL A 384 14.23 -10.84 -13.08
CA VAL A 384 13.03 -10.29 -12.41
C VAL A 384 12.25 -11.40 -11.69
N HIS A 385 12.09 -12.55 -12.33
CA HIS A 385 11.37 -13.71 -11.79
C HIS A 385 11.96 -14.17 -10.44
N ARG A 386 13.29 -14.18 -10.30
CA ARG A 386 13.95 -14.54 -9.02
C ARG A 386 13.59 -13.62 -7.86
N ILE A 387 13.36 -12.33 -8.14
CA ILE A 387 12.90 -11.37 -7.13
C ILE A 387 11.40 -11.53 -6.89
N ALA A 388 10.59 -11.69 -7.95
CA ALA A 388 9.15 -11.85 -7.84
C ALA A 388 8.75 -13.05 -6.94
N LEU A 389 9.49 -14.16 -7.01
CA LEU A 389 9.28 -15.34 -6.15
C LEU A 389 9.52 -15.09 -4.65
N ARG A 390 10.17 -13.97 -4.30
CA ARG A 390 10.56 -13.60 -2.93
C ARG A 390 9.85 -12.33 -2.44
N LEU A 391 8.94 -11.79 -3.25
CA LEU A 391 8.25 -10.54 -3.01
C LEU A 391 7.09 -10.72 -2.03
N ASP A 392 6.95 -9.80 -1.08
CA ASP A 392 5.75 -9.69 -0.25
C ASP A 392 4.68 -8.85 -0.98
N LEU A 393 3.71 -9.55 -1.58
CA LEU A 393 2.59 -8.93 -2.31
C LEU A 393 1.53 -8.29 -1.41
N SER A 394 1.62 -8.47 -0.09
CA SER A 394 0.75 -7.80 0.87
C SER A 394 1.14 -6.33 1.07
N GLN A 395 2.36 -5.96 0.68
CA GLN A 395 2.91 -4.62 0.83
C GLN A 395 2.77 -3.80 -0.46
N ALA A 396 2.45 -2.52 -0.33
CA ALA A 396 2.45 -1.59 -1.46
C ALA A 396 3.87 -1.42 -2.02
N PHE A 397 4.85 -1.21 -1.14
CA PHE A 397 6.25 -1.03 -1.49
C PHE A 397 6.98 -2.37 -1.58
N THR A 398 7.98 -2.43 -2.45
CA THR A 398 8.78 -3.63 -2.70
C THR A 398 9.49 -4.10 -1.43
N VAL A 399 9.08 -5.25 -0.90
CA VAL A 399 9.74 -5.97 0.19
C VAL A 399 10.13 -7.36 -0.31
N VAL A 400 11.42 -7.68 -0.24
CA VAL A 400 11.99 -8.92 -0.80
C VAL A 400 12.68 -9.68 0.31
N ARG A 401 12.30 -10.94 0.51
CA ARG A 401 13.02 -11.87 1.39
C ARG A 401 14.31 -12.33 0.69
N ILE A 402 15.46 -12.05 1.30
CA ILE A 402 16.79 -12.37 0.74
C ILE A 402 17.28 -13.73 1.22
N SER A 403 17.00 -14.09 2.49
CA SER A 403 17.34 -15.41 3.02
C SER A 403 16.64 -16.50 2.20
N ASP A 404 17.38 -17.55 1.87
CA ASP A 404 16.75 -18.77 1.36
C ASP A 404 15.82 -19.31 2.45
N ARG A 405 14.61 -19.72 2.07
CA ARG A 405 13.76 -20.54 2.95
C ARG A 405 14.51 -21.86 3.14
N THR A 406 15.40 -21.94 4.11
CA THR A 406 15.85 -23.22 4.65
C THR A 406 14.56 -23.93 5.05
N GLN A 407 14.26 -25.06 4.39
CA GLN A 407 13.11 -25.89 4.71
C GLN A 407 13.08 -26.08 6.23
N ARG A 408 12.12 -25.43 6.90
CA ARG A 408 11.83 -25.66 8.31
C ARG A 408 10.94 -26.89 8.43
#